data_AF-A0A934AXD1-F1
#
_entry.id   AF-A0A934AXD1-F1
#
_cell.length_a   1.000
_cell.length_b   1.000
_cell.length_c   1.000
_cell.angle_alpha   90.00
_cell.angle_beta   90.00
_cell.angle_gamma   90.00
#
_symmetry.space_group_name_H-M   'P 1'
#
loop_
_entity.id
_entity.type
_entity.pdbx_description
1 polymer ?
#
loop_
_entity_poly.entity_id
_entity_poly.type
_entity_poly.pdbx_seq_one_letter_code
_entity_poly.pdbx_strand_id
1 'polypeptide(L)'
;MAIQLSDNDIERLITERKPLPDDYRERIQTRPKRGHKERELDVTGEANSEFRIIFRQSEINPLDFSVILAYRPPKSNQLFRLRRYNGKSHEHSNTLEGKTFYDFHIHTATERYQDAGLREDWFAESTGRYADFNSAIRCMLQDCGFDIPLSPQVALFEEEV
;
A
#
# COMPACT_ATOMS: atom_id res chain seq x y z
N MET A 1 13.40 9.06 18.40
CA MET A 1 14.27 8.30 17.47
C MET A 1 13.45 8.00 16.24
N ALA A 2 14.04 8.03 15.04
CA ALA A 2 13.38 7.50 13.86
C ALA A 2 13.26 5.98 14.02
N ILE A 3 12.13 5.40 13.62
CA ILE A 3 12.00 3.95 13.53
C ILE A 3 12.88 3.48 12.38
N GLN A 4 13.74 2.49 12.64
CA GLN A 4 14.48 1.77 11.62
C GLN A 4 14.07 0.29 11.66
N LEU A 5 13.79 -0.28 10.50
CA LEU A 5 13.47 -1.69 10.33
C LEU A 5 14.45 -2.32 9.33
N SER A 6 14.90 -3.53 9.65
CA SER A 6 15.68 -4.34 8.72
C SER A 6 14.82 -4.80 7.54
N ASP A 7 15.45 -5.16 6.42
CA ASP A 7 14.72 -5.70 5.26
C ASP A 7 13.93 -6.97 5.65
N ASN A 8 14.45 -7.78 6.58
CA ASN A 8 13.75 -8.95 7.10
C ASN A 8 12.50 -8.58 7.92
N ASP A 9 12.57 -7.53 8.75
CA ASP A 9 11.41 -7.07 9.52
C ASP A 9 10.36 -6.44 8.61
N ILE A 10 10.79 -5.69 7.58
CA ILE A 10 9.91 -5.12 6.57
C ILE A 10 9.17 -6.23 5.82
N GLU A 11 9.90 -7.23 5.33
CA GLU A 11 9.31 -8.35 4.61
C GLU A 11 8.33 -9.13 5.50
N ARG A 12 8.70 -9.39 6.77
CA ARG A 12 7.80 -10.03 7.73
C ARG A 12 6.51 -9.25 7.93
N LEU A 13 6.56 -7.92 8.01
CA LEU A 13 5.37 -7.07 8.19
C LEU A 13 4.52 -6.98 6.91
N ILE A 14 5.17 -6.95 5.73
CA ILE A 14 4.47 -6.97 4.44
C ILE A 14 3.71 -8.29 4.28
N THR A 15 4.36 -9.41 4.58
CA THR A 15 3.81 -10.76 4.39
C THR A 15 2.94 -11.24 5.54
N GLU A 16 2.96 -10.56 6.71
CA GLU A 16 2.09 -10.87 7.84
C GLU A 16 0.64 -10.98 7.38
N ARG A 17 -0.05 -12.03 7.80
CA ARG A 17 -1.46 -12.25 7.49
C ARG A 17 -2.33 -11.16 8.10
N LYS A 18 -3.18 -10.53 7.29
CA LYS A 18 -4.05 -9.40 7.65
C LYS A 18 -5.50 -9.70 7.27
N PRO A 19 -6.33 -10.25 8.18
CA PRO A 19 -7.73 -10.50 7.87
C PRO A 19 -8.48 -9.18 7.66
N LEU A 20 -9.10 -9.03 6.50
CA LEU A 20 -10.00 -7.90 6.25
C LEU A 20 -11.39 -8.20 6.84
N PRO A 21 -12.09 -7.17 7.37
CA PRO A 21 -13.46 -7.34 7.80
C PRO A 21 -14.39 -7.57 6.59
N ASP A 22 -15.51 -8.26 6.79
CA ASP A 22 -16.46 -8.59 5.71
C ASP A 22 -16.99 -7.36 4.95
N ASP A 23 -17.12 -6.23 5.65
CA ASP A 23 -17.57 -4.95 5.12
C ASP A 23 -16.42 -4.07 4.56
N TYR A 24 -15.21 -4.63 4.35
CA TYR A 24 -14.05 -3.83 3.94
C TYR A 24 -14.31 -2.98 2.69
N ARG A 25 -15.11 -3.48 1.73
CA ARG A 25 -15.45 -2.77 0.49
C ARG A 25 -16.15 -1.44 0.76
N GLU A 26 -17.02 -1.40 1.76
CA GLU A 26 -17.68 -0.17 2.19
C GLU A 26 -16.70 0.74 2.94
N ARG A 27 -15.79 0.14 3.71
CA ARG A 27 -14.79 0.87 4.50
C ARG A 27 -13.69 1.52 3.66
N ILE A 28 -13.39 1.04 2.46
CA ILE A 28 -12.36 1.61 1.57
C ILE A 28 -12.89 2.70 0.62
N GLN A 29 -14.20 2.98 0.62
CA GLN A 29 -14.76 4.02 -0.25
C GLN A 29 -14.22 5.41 0.12
N THR A 30 -13.51 6.03 -0.83
CA THR A 30 -12.90 7.35 -0.66
C THR A 30 -13.94 8.46 -0.63
N ARG A 31 -13.73 9.46 0.23
CA ARG A 31 -14.61 10.64 0.37
C ARG A 31 -13.87 11.92 -0.01
N PRO A 32 -14.56 12.95 -0.55
CA PRO A 32 -13.94 14.23 -0.88
C PRO A 32 -13.26 14.86 0.35
N LYS A 33 -12.01 15.31 0.16
CA LYS A 33 -11.15 15.95 1.14
C LYS A 33 -10.17 16.88 0.41
N ARG A 34 -10.46 18.17 0.38
CA ARG A 34 -9.57 19.24 -0.12
C ARG A 34 -9.01 18.98 -1.54
N GLY A 35 -9.86 18.67 -2.52
CA GLY A 35 -9.45 18.44 -3.93
C GLY A 35 -8.92 17.03 -4.23
N HIS A 36 -8.89 16.16 -3.22
CA HIS A 36 -8.62 14.74 -3.36
C HIS A 36 -9.80 13.95 -2.78
N LYS A 37 -9.91 12.68 -3.13
CA LYS A 37 -10.70 11.69 -2.39
C LYS A 37 -9.76 10.86 -1.54
N GLU A 38 -10.06 10.74 -0.25
CA GLU A 38 -9.21 10.03 0.70
C GLU A 38 -10.02 9.12 1.62
N ARG A 39 -9.40 8.02 2.05
CA ARG A 39 -9.89 7.12 3.10
C ARG A 39 -8.73 6.45 3.80
N GLU A 40 -8.91 6.17 5.09
CA GLU A 40 -7.99 5.35 5.87
C GLU A 40 -8.75 4.14 6.43
N LEU A 41 -8.08 2.99 6.48
CA LEU A 41 -8.56 1.77 7.09
C LEU A 41 -7.48 1.21 8.01
N ASP A 42 -7.81 1.07 9.29
CA ASP A 42 -6.93 0.46 10.27
C ASP A 42 -7.19 -1.05 10.31
N VAL A 43 -6.11 -1.83 10.35
CA VAL A 43 -6.15 -3.30 10.31
C VAL A 43 -5.13 -3.85 11.30
N THR A 44 -5.56 -4.79 12.13
CA THR A 44 -4.67 -5.55 13.00
C THR A 44 -4.29 -6.86 12.30
N GLY A 45 -2.99 -7.12 12.16
CA GLY A 45 -2.49 -8.38 11.63
C GLY A 45 -2.51 -9.52 12.65
N GLU A 46 -2.27 -10.74 12.18
CA GLU A 46 -2.30 -11.95 13.01
C GLU A 46 -1.26 -11.94 14.14
N ALA A 47 -0.15 -11.24 13.98
CA ALA A 47 0.86 -11.08 15.03
C ALA A 47 0.55 -9.93 16.01
N ASN A 48 -0.65 -9.37 15.95
CA ASN A 48 -1.06 -8.13 16.63
C ASN A 48 -0.25 -6.89 16.20
N SER A 49 0.33 -6.91 15.00
CA SER A 49 0.89 -5.72 14.38
C SER A 49 -0.24 -4.79 13.93
N GLU A 50 -0.09 -3.50 14.19
CA GLU A 50 -1.08 -2.49 13.83
C GLU A 50 -0.72 -1.87 12.48
N PHE A 51 -1.65 -1.91 11.52
CA PHE A 51 -1.47 -1.36 10.18
C PHE A 51 -2.49 -0.28 9.89
N ARG A 52 -2.11 0.64 9.01
CA ARG A 52 -3.03 1.59 8.36
C ARG A 52 -2.87 1.49 6.86
N ILE A 53 -3.99 1.30 6.19
CA ILE A 53 -4.11 1.45 4.74
C ILE A 53 -4.60 2.86 4.43
N ILE A 54 -3.93 3.54 3.53
CA ILE A 54 -4.28 4.90 3.11
C ILE A 54 -4.59 4.88 1.62
N PHE A 55 -5.79 5.29 1.26
CA PHE A 55 -6.30 5.38 -0.10
C PHE A 55 -6.43 6.86 -0.45
N ARG A 56 -5.72 7.33 -1.47
CA ARG A 56 -5.81 8.72 -1.95
C ARG A 56 -5.86 8.74 -3.47
N GLN A 57 -6.80 9.49 -4.04
CA GLN A 57 -6.84 9.80 -5.47
C GLN A 57 -7.19 11.28 -5.66
N SER A 58 -6.50 11.96 -6.56
CA SER A 58 -6.83 13.34 -6.96
C SER A 58 -8.20 13.40 -7.67
N GLU A 59 -8.98 14.45 -7.41
CA GLU A 59 -10.24 14.68 -8.12
C GLU A 59 -10.04 15.23 -9.55
N ILE A 60 -8.86 15.80 -9.84
CA ILE A 60 -8.55 16.46 -11.11
C ILE A 60 -7.83 15.50 -12.06
N ASN A 61 -6.72 14.91 -11.62
CA ASN A 61 -5.96 13.90 -12.35
C ASN A 61 -6.20 12.49 -11.78
N PRO A 62 -6.96 11.62 -12.45
CA PRO A 62 -7.20 10.25 -12.00
C PRO A 62 -5.94 9.38 -11.92
N LEU A 63 -4.87 9.74 -12.64
CA LEU A 63 -3.56 9.07 -12.58
C LEU A 63 -2.72 9.54 -11.39
N ASP A 64 -3.12 10.58 -10.67
CA ASP A 64 -2.51 10.95 -9.39
C ASP A 64 -3.24 10.24 -8.25
N PHE A 65 -2.75 9.06 -7.92
CA PHE A 65 -3.23 8.28 -6.79
C PHE A 65 -2.09 7.60 -6.03
N SER A 66 -2.39 7.20 -4.81
CA SER A 66 -1.54 6.35 -3.97
C SER A 66 -2.38 5.41 -3.11
N VAL A 67 -1.99 4.14 -3.07
CA VAL A 67 -2.49 3.15 -2.10
C VAL A 67 -1.32 2.74 -1.22
N ILE A 68 -1.39 3.01 0.09
CA ILE A 68 -0.25 2.86 1.00
C ILE A 68 -0.60 1.83 2.06
N LEU A 69 0.30 0.88 2.31
CA LEU A 69 0.33 0.09 3.54
C LEU A 69 1.37 0.69 4.47
N ALA A 70 0.96 1.09 5.67
CA ALA A 70 1.85 1.56 6.71
C ALA A 70 1.70 0.71 7.98
N TYR A 71 2.81 0.52 8.68
CA TYR A 71 2.88 -0.08 10.01
C TYR A 71 2.87 1.01 11.08
N ARG A 72 2.29 0.70 12.23
CA ARG A 72 2.34 1.49 13.47
C ARG A 72 3.23 0.79 14.48
N PRO A 73 4.48 1.26 14.63
CA PRO A 73 5.34 0.77 15.69
C PRO A 73 4.71 1.00 17.07
N PRO A 74 4.75 -0.01 17.97
CA PRO A 74 4.23 0.12 19.32
C PRO A 74 4.80 1.35 20.02
N LYS A 75 3.94 2.06 20.77
CA LYS A 75 4.33 3.25 21.54
C LYS A 75 4.89 4.40 20.69
N SER A 76 4.62 4.41 19.39
CA SER A 76 4.95 5.51 18.48
C SER A 76 3.70 6.07 17.81
N ASN A 77 3.71 7.38 17.56
CA ASN A 77 2.69 8.04 16.75
C ASN A 77 3.11 8.15 15.27
N GLN A 78 4.29 7.61 14.91
CA GLN A 78 4.78 7.63 13.54
C GLN A 78 4.21 6.45 12.75
N LEU A 79 3.84 6.71 11.49
CA LEU A 79 3.54 5.67 10.52
C LEU A 79 4.82 5.34 9.76
N PHE A 80 5.17 4.07 9.71
CA PHE A 80 6.26 3.56 8.90
C PHE A 80 5.67 2.98 7.61
N ARG A 81 5.94 3.57 6.45
CA ARG A 81 5.36 3.11 5.17
C ARG A 81 6.10 1.87 4.69
N LEU A 82 5.39 0.76 4.52
CA LEU A 82 5.95 -0.50 4.04
C LEU A 82 5.92 -0.60 2.52
N ARG A 83 4.75 -0.29 1.94
CA ARG A 83 4.48 -0.39 0.49
C ARG A 83 3.62 0.77 0.04
N ARG A 84 3.87 1.29 -1.16
CA ARG A 84 3.05 2.34 -1.76
C ARG A 84 2.90 2.15 -3.26
N TYR A 85 1.66 1.99 -3.72
CA TYR A 85 1.30 1.77 -5.12
C TYR A 85 0.84 3.09 -5.70
N ASN A 86 1.63 3.68 -6.59
CA ASN A 86 1.38 5.00 -7.16
C ASN A 86 0.90 4.93 -8.59
N GLY A 87 0.06 5.90 -8.94
CA GLY A 87 -0.32 6.20 -10.30
C GLY A 87 0.78 6.87 -11.11
N LYS A 88 0.56 6.96 -12.42
CA LYS A 88 1.47 7.57 -13.40
C LYS A 88 1.25 9.09 -13.50
N SER A 89 1.60 9.83 -12.45
CA SER A 89 1.38 11.28 -12.37
C SER A 89 2.64 12.13 -12.30
N HIS A 90 3.80 11.53 -12.05
CA HIS A 90 5.06 12.23 -11.85
C HIS A 90 6.25 11.31 -12.13
N GLU A 91 7.40 11.93 -12.34
CA GLU A 91 8.67 11.25 -12.42
C GLU A 91 9.15 10.84 -11.03
N HIS A 92 9.74 9.65 -10.94
CA HIS A 92 10.35 9.14 -9.73
C HIS A 92 11.84 8.87 -9.96
N SER A 93 12.67 9.17 -8.95
CA SER A 93 14.10 8.92 -8.97
C SER A 93 14.53 8.12 -7.75
N ASN A 94 15.08 6.94 -8.00
CA ASN A 94 15.78 6.14 -7.00
C ASN A 94 17.17 6.71 -6.78
N THR A 95 17.34 7.58 -5.78
CA THR A 95 18.58 8.33 -5.55
C THR A 95 19.81 7.43 -5.34
N LEU A 96 19.67 6.31 -4.63
CA LEU A 96 20.79 5.38 -4.39
C LEU A 96 21.17 4.60 -5.65
N GLU A 97 20.21 4.36 -6.56
CA GLU A 97 20.44 3.64 -7.83
C GLU A 97 20.82 4.57 -8.99
N GLY A 98 20.62 5.88 -8.83
CA GLY A 98 20.75 6.85 -9.93
C GLY A 98 19.78 6.58 -11.09
N LYS A 99 18.63 5.96 -10.82
CA LYS A 99 17.65 5.55 -11.84
C LYS A 99 16.39 6.39 -11.75
N THR A 100 15.94 6.89 -12.89
CA THR A 100 14.77 7.77 -13.01
C THR A 100 13.77 7.20 -14.02
N PHE A 101 12.48 7.31 -13.74
CA PHE A 101 11.42 6.80 -14.61
C PHE A 101 10.09 7.55 -14.43
N TYR A 102 9.26 7.53 -15.47
CA TYR A 102 7.89 8.06 -15.48
C TYR A 102 6.91 6.94 -15.82
N ASP A 103 6.41 6.22 -14.81
CA ASP A 103 5.41 5.18 -15.01
C ASP A 103 4.58 4.90 -13.75
N PHE A 104 3.60 4.00 -13.83
CA PHE A 104 3.05 3.35 -12.64
C PHE A 104 4.17 2.65 -11.89
N HIS A 105 4.20 2.79 -10.57
CA HIS A 105 5.33 2.27 -9.79
C HIS A 105 4.96 1.96 -8.35
N ILE A 106 5.64 0.98 -7.80
CA ILE A 106 5.46 0.52 -6.43
C ILE A 106 6.70 0.88 -5.64
N HIS A 107 6.51 1.65 -4.57
CA HIS A 107 7.55 1.89 -3.58
C HIS A 107 7.55 0.77 -2.55
N THR A 108 8.74 0.41 -2.08
CA THR A 108 8.96 -0.56 -1.01
C THR A 108 9.92 0.04 0.01
N ALA A 109 9.60 -0.14 1.29
CA ALA A 109 10.55 0.20 2.34
C ALA A 109 11.85 -0.59 2.19
N THR A 110 13.00 0.04 2.38
CA THR A 110 14.28 -0.68 2.41
C THR A 110 15.17 -0.20 3.54
N GLU A 111 15.93 -1.11 4.14
CA GLU A 111 16.94 -0.84 5.17
C GLU A 111 17.99 0.16 4.67
N ARG A 112 18.53 -0.08 3.48
CA ARG A 112 19.58 0.77 2.88
C ARG A 112 19.18 2.24 2.66
N TYR A 113 17.90 2.52 2.37
CA TYR A 113 17.43 3.90 2.26
C TYR A 113 17.35 4.58 3.64
N GLN A 114 16.92 3.84 4.67
CA GLN A 114 16.89 4.35 6.05
C GLN A 114 18.31 4.63 6.56
N ASP A 115 19.27 3.75 6.27
CA ASP A 115 20.68 3.90 6.66
C ASP A 115 21.35 5.10 5.98
N ALA A 116 20.94 5.41 4.75
CA ALA A 116 21.36 6.61 4.04
C ALA A 116 20.67 7.91 4.54
N GLY A 117 19.81 7.83 5.56
CA GLY A 117 19.03 8.96 6.08
C GLY A 117 17.91 9.43 5.14
N LEU A 118 17.53 8.61 4.15
CA LEU A 118 16.43 8.85 3.25
C LEU A 118 15.12 8.30 3.85
N ARG A 119 13.97 8.69 3.29
CA ARG A 119 12.68 8.09 3.67
C ARG A 119 12.66 6.60 3.37
N GLU A 120 12.01 5.84 4.23
CA GLU A 120 11.93 4.40 4.16
C GLU A 120 11.37 3.93 2.82
N ASP A 121 10.26 4.52 2.35
CA ASP A 121 9.51 4.13 1.15
C ASP A 121 9.92 4.91 -0.10
N TRP A 122 11.20 5.26 -0.25
CA TRP A 122 11.66 6.07 -1.40
C TRP A 122 12.30 5.23 -2.52
N PHE A 123 12.54 3.94 -2.30
CA PHE A 123 12.88 3.03 -3.38
C PHE A 123 11.61 2.57 -4.09
N ALA A 124 11.57 2.68 -5.43
CA ALA A 124 10.44 2.20 -6.22
C ALA A 124 10.84 1.51 -7.53
N GLU A 125 9.92 0.69 -8.02
CA GLU A 125 10.05 -0.02 -9.28
C GLU A 125 8.82 0.22 -10.17
N SER A 126 9.05 0.48 -11.45
CA SER A 126 7.97 0.56 -12.45
C SER A 126 7.22 -0.77 -12.55
N THR A 127 5.92 -0.72 -12.83
CA THR A 127 5.09 -1.92 -12.89
C THR A 127 4.01 -1.82 -13.97
N GLY A 128 3.68 -2.96 -14.59
CA GLY A 128 2.52 -3.11 -15.48
C GLY A 128 1.32 -3.82 -14.81
N ARG A 129 1.39 -4.10 -13.51
CA ARG A 129 0.39 -4.93 -12.80
C ARG A 129 -0.95 -4.22 -12.53
N TYR A 130 -0.98 -2.90 -12.67
CA TYR A 130 -2.18 -2.09 -12.55
C TYR A 130 -2.05 -0.85 -13.44
N ALA A 131 -3.18 -0.26 -13.80
CA ALA A 131 -3.25 0.93 -14.65
C ALA A 131 -4.21 2.00 -14.09
N ASP A 132 -4.86 1.72 -12.96
CA ASP A 132 -5.83 2.60 -12.32
C ASP A 132 -5.85 2.38 -10.80
N PHE A 133 -6.60 3.23 -10.10
CA PHE A 133 -6.69 3.21 -8.65
C PHE A 133 -7.27 1.91 -8.09
N ASN A 134 -8.31 1.35 -8.70
CA ASN A 134 -8.95 0.13 -8.22
C ASN A 134 -8.09 -1.11 -8.46
N SER A 135 -7.42 -1.18 -9.61
CA SER A 135 -6.44 -2.24 -9.88
C SER A 135 -5.22 -2.15 -8.95
N ALA A 136 -4.79 -0.93 -8.58
CA ALA A 136 -3.74 -0.74 -7.57
C ALA A 136 -4.16 -1.21 -6.18
N ILE A 137 -5.42 -0.98 -5.76
CA ILE A 137 -5.96 -1.51 -4.50
C ILE A 137 -5.90 -3.05 -4.51
N ARG A 138 -6.40 -3.70 -5.57
CA ARG A 138 -6.36 -5.16 -5.69
C ARG A 138 -4.93 -5.71 -5.65
N CYS A 139 -4.03 -5.07 -6.38
CA CYS A 139 -2.61 -5.42 -6.41
C CYS A 139 -1.98 -5.35 -5.00
N MET A 140 -2.26 -4.28 -4.26
CA MET A 140 -1.78 -4.12 -2.88
C MET A 140 -2.34 -5.21 -1.95
N LEU A 141 -3.63 -5.51 -2.03
CA LEU A 141 -4.24 -6.55 -1.20
C LEU A 141 -3.59 -7.93 -1.45
N GLN A 142 -3.33 -8.26 -2.72
CA GLN A 142 -2.67 -9.51 -3.11
C GLN A 142 -1.22 -9.60 -2.64
N ASP A 143 -0.47 -8.50 -2.69
CA ASP A 143 0.95 -8.47 -2.35
C ASP A 143 1.22 -8.46 -0.84
N CYS A 144 0.29 -7.92 -0.05
CA CYS A 144 0.56 -7.52 1.33
C CYS A 144 -0.10 -8.41 2.39
N GLY A 145 -0.29 -9.69 2.09
CA GLY A 145 -0.79 -10.68 3.05
C GLY A 145 -2.24 -10.48 3.50
N PHE A 146 -3.07 -9.79 2.71
CA PHE A 146 -4.48 -9.60 3.07
C PHE A 146 -5.33 -10.82 2.70
N ASP A 147 -6.09 -11.30 3.68
CA ASP A 147 -7.14 -12.27 3.43
C ASP A 147 -8.41 -11.52 3.04
N ILE A 148 -8.82 -11.70 1.80
CA ILE A 148 -10.06 -11.13 1.28
C ILE A 148 -11.19 -12.10 1.64
N PRO A 149 -12.21 -11.68 2.41
CA PRO A 149 -13.35 -12.55 2.70
C PRO A 149 -14.05 -12.94 1.40
N LEU A 150 -14.36 -14.23 1.26
CA LEU A 150 -15.12 -14.78 0.13
C LEU A 150 -16.46 -14.03 0.08
N SER A 151 -16.64 -13.19 -0.93
CA SER A 151 -17.95 -12.60 -1.16
C SER A 151 -18.92 -13.73 -1.55
N PRO A 152 -20.13 -13.81 -0.98
CA PRO A 152 -21.12 -14.83 -1.35
C PRO A 152 -21.46 -14.85 -2.85
N GLN A 153 -21.17 -13.77 -3.57
CA GLN A 153 -21.41 -13.64 -5.02
C GLN A 153 -20.41 -14.39 -5.92
N VAL A 154 -19.31 -14.93 -5.38
CA VAL A 154 -18.42 -15.80 -6.18
C VAL A 154 -18.90 -17.26 -6.19
N ALA A 155 -19.72 -17.66 -5.21
CA ALA A 155 -20.27 -19.02 -5.14
C ALA A 155 -21.40 -19.29 -6.15
N LEU A 156 -21.73 -18.34 -7.03
CA LEU A 156 -22.85 -18.46 -7.99
C LEU A 156 -22.42 -18.82 -9.42
N PHE A 157 -21.13 -19.03 -9.68
CA PHE A 157 -20.62 -19.41 -11.01
C PHE A 157 -19.58 -20.55 -11.02
N GLU A 158 -19.40 -21.26 -9.90
CA GLU A 158 -18.64 -22.51 -9.89
C GLU A 158 -19.59 -23.72 -9.77
N GLU A 159 -20.44 -23.90 -10.78
CA GLU A 159 -21.02 -25.21 -11.09
C GLU A 159 -20.92 -25.46 -12.61
N GLU A 160 -20.36 -26.63 -12.92
CA GLU A 160 -20.32 -27.37 -14.20
C GLU A 160 -19.23 -27.03 -15.24
N VAL A 161 -18.10 -27.74 -15.12
CA VAL A 161 -17.47 -28.46 -16.25
C VAL A 161 -17.30 -29.92 -15.86
#